data_AF-A0A959RKW3-F1
#
_entry.id   AF-A0A959RKW3-F1
#
_cell.length_a   1.000
_cell.length_b   1.000
_cell.length_c   1.000
_cell.angle_alpha   90.00
_cell.angle_beta   90.00
_cell.angle_gamma   90.00
#
_symmetry.space_group_name_H-M   'P 1'
#
loop_
_entity.id
_entity.type
_entity.pdbx_description
1 polymer ?
#
loop_
_entity_poly.entity_id
_entity_poly.type
_entity_poly.pdbx_seq_one_letter_code
_entity_poly.pdbx_strand_id
1 'polypeptide(L)'
;MKLSYLFLIFFLLFSFVFISLNAQESTNNKQKISNDKTGIIKKNDETTANYDNVAFYDGSKMLVQFVSSGVGGLIYLPPINNISDGWSESLFNLNGDLYWGFEKLNTSNTGINGLSDGVFDRVTQNLFLGDPNQPISGYSNIGIGNEYTFNNLSTGDYNVIVGMEAFSYNTTGEWNTGIGGNVLWHNTEGSFNSAVGTLALSSNTTGNYNVGLGPGALGENSIGSSNIGIGRSTNGLNQEGSFNTIIGAEAGVGTAIHNKSGNIFLGYQAGYNEMGNNKLYIENSNSASPLIYGDFTDGSEMVKINGKLNVGTFGYTNVAFSSNSTGTNHASYFTSVNGTAIWGSSQFGYAGYFEGPVYSTIGFTGPAASSKIDHPLDPTNKNINLAYLQSPEMMNVYNGNVTLDGSGEATVTMADWFEALNKDFRYQLTAIGTPGPNLYVAEKINGNQFRIAGGVPGMEVSWQVTGVRQDAYANENRIKVEELKKPEERGKYLHPTAFGQSKEMGISYSESMKQQEQ
;
A
#
# COMPACT_ATOMS: atom_id res chain seq x y z
N MET A 1 -80.37 -22.05 -36.74
CA MET A 1 -80.19 -20.88 -35.84
C MET A 1 -78.68 -20.66 -35.76
N LYS A 2 -78.09 -19.79 -36.58
CA LYS A 2 -77.99 -18.31 -36.40
C LYS A 2 -77.34 -17.99 -35.05
N LEU A 3 -76.36 -17.11 -34.87
CA LEU A 3 -75.58 -16.15 -35.69
C LEU A 3 -74.56 -15.62 -34.63
N SER A 4 -73.26 -15.53 -34.86
CA SER A 4 -72.60 -14.31 -35.35
C SER A 4 -73.15 -13.04 -34.71
N TYR A 5 -72.38 -12.33 -33.89
CA TYR A 5 -72.43 -10.86 -33.69
C TYR A 5 -71.36 -10.46 -32.68
N LEU A 6 -70.10 -10.37 -33.12
CA LEU A 6 -69.20 -9.35 -32.58
C LEU A 6 -67.98 -9.05 -33.48
N PHE A 7 -67.69 -9.88 -34.48
CA PHE A 7 -66.67 -9.57 -35.50
C PHE A 7 -67.23 -8.87 -36.76
N LEU A 8 -68.54 -8.58 -36.79
CA LEU A 8 -69.21 -7.94 -37.92
C LEU A 8 -69.14 -6.40 -37.91
N ILE A 9 -68.43 -5.76 -36.98
CA ILE A 9 -68.38 -4.29 -36.89
C ILE A 9 -67.09 -3.68 -37.46
N PHE A 10 -66.04 -4.47 -37.69
CA PHE A 10 -64.83 -3.99 -38.38
C PHE A 10 -64.79 -4.29 -39.89
N PHE A 11 -65.67 -5.19 -40.38
CA PHE A 11 -65.80 -5.49 -41.81
C PHE A 11 -66.83 -4.59 -42.54
N LEU A 12 -67.59 -3.79 -41.79
CA LEU A 12 -68.72 -3.00 -42.31
C LEU A 12 -68.36 -1.55 -42.71
N LEU A 13 -67.09 -1.15 -42.62
CA LEU A 13 -66.60 0.13 -43.12
C LEU A 13 -65.88 0.05 -44.48
N PHE A 14 -65.77 -1.15 -45.07
CA PHE A 14 -65.15 -1.35 -46.40
C PHE A 14 -66.11 -1.90 -47.47
N SER A 15 -67.41 -1.98 -47.16
CA SER A 15 -68.46 -2.43 -48.09
C SER A 15 -69.54 -1.37 -48.27
N PHE A 16 -69.13 -0.13 -48.54
CA PHE A 16 -69.99 0.92 -49.08
C PHE A 16 -69.10 1.85 -49.91
N VAL A 17 -68.69 1.39 -51.10
CA VAL A 17 -68.52 2.16 -52.35
C VAL A 17 -68.13 1.13 -53.42
N PHE A 18 -69.13 0.45 -53.99
CA PHE A 18 -69.37 0.35 -55.43
C PHE A 18 -70.47 -0.69 -55.70
N ILE A 19 -71.68 -0.15 -55.82
CA ILE A 19 -72.84 -0.77 -56.45
C ILE A 19 -72.60 -0.86 -57.96
N SER A 20 -73.04 -1.98 -58.53
CA SER A 20 -73.37 -2.26 -59.94
C SER A 20 -72.27 -2.24 -60.99
N LEU A 21 -71.96 -3.47 -61.44
CA LEU A 21 -71.68 -3.80 -62.83
C LEU A 21 -72.79 -3.29 -63.78
N ASN A 22 -72.36 -3.04 -65.03
CA ASN A 22 -73.12 -2.85 -66.27
C ASN A 22 -73.62 -1.44 -66.60
N ALA A 23 -72.76 -0.67 -67.27
CA ALA A 23 -73.12 0.03 -68.51
C ALA A 23 -71.86 0.39 -69.33
N GLN A 24 -71.88 -0.05 -70.59
CA GLN A 24 -71.21 0.50 -71.78
C GLN A 24 -69.68 0.45 -71.92
N GLU A 25 -69.30 -0.27 -72.99
CA GLU A 25 -68.06 -0.17 -73.75
C GLU A 25 -67.50 1.25 -73.84
N SER A 26 -66.20 1.39 -73.58
CA SER A 26 -65.29 2.10 -74.47
C SER A 26 -63.86 1.98 -73.95
N THR A 27 -62.99 1.56 -74.85
CA THR A 27 -61.54 1.53 -74.76
C THR A 27 -60.94 2.84 -74.24
N ASN A 28 -59.79 2.72 -73.56
CA ASN A 28 -58.87 3.77 -73.10
C ASN A 28 -59.36 4.70 -71.98
N ASN A 29 -59.02 4.38 -70.72
CA ASN A 29 -58.21 5.30 -69.90
C ASN A 29 -57.81 4.70 -68.54
N LYS A 30 -56.53 4.91 -68.22
CA LYS A 30 -55.88 4.69 -66.93
C LYS A 30 -56.61 5.48 -65.83
N GLN A 31 -57.28 4.82 -64.89
CA GLN A 31 -57.61 5.48 -63.62
C GLN A 31 -56.38 5.45 -62.71
N LYS A 32 -55.61 6.54 -62.76
CA LYS A 32 -54.79 7.00 -61.64
C LYS A 32 -55.73 7.28 -60.46
N ILE A 33 -55.63 6.50 -59.39
CA ILE A 33 -56.00 7.00 -58.08
C ILE A 33 -54.76 7.71 -57.54
N SER A 34 -54.68 9.02 -57.76
CA SER A 34 -53.79 9.90 -57.00
C SER A 34 -54.63 10.61 -55.95
N ASN A 35 -54.26 10.45 -54.68
CA ASN A 35 -54.51 11.50 -53.70
C ASN A 35 -53.16 11.93 -53.15
N ASP A 36 -52.90 13.22 -53.29
CA ASP A 36 -51.66 13.89 -52.95
C ASP A 36 -51.28 13.71 -51.48
N LYS A 37 -50.25 12.89 -51.25
CA LYS A 37 -49.00 13.19 -50.52
C LYS A 37 -48.27 11.87 -50.25
N THR A 38 -47.12 11.72 -50.93
CA THR A 38 -45.99 10.79 -50.68
C THR A 38 -46.14 9.27 -50.90
N GLY A 39 -47.03 8.77 -51.77
CA GLY A 39 -46.91 7.37 -52.19
C GLY A 39 -47.86 6.96 -53.31
N ILE A 40 -47.33 6.59 -54.49
CA ILE A 40 -48.13 5.95 -55.54
C ILE A 40 -48.28 4.48 -55.17
N ILE A 41 -49.51 3.99 -55.03
CA ILE A 41 -49.80 2.55 -54.85
C ILE A 41 -50.15 1.95 -56.21
N LYS A 42 -49.42 0.91 -56.64
CA LYS A 42 -49.75 0.15 -57.86
C LYS A 42 -50.03 -1.31 -57.52
N LYS A 43 -51.12 -1.85 -58.08
CA LYS A 43 -51.35 -3.29 -58.23
C LYS A 43 -50.86 -3.68 -59.62
N ASN A 44 -49.90 -4.61 -59.72
CA ASN A 44 -49.45 -5.10 -61.02
C ASN A 44 -50.51 -6.07 -61.56
N ASP A 45 -51.00 -5.79 -62.77
CA ASP A 45 -51.72 -6.75 -63.58
C ASP A 45 -50.84 -7.12 -64.79
N GLU A 46 -50.95 -8.39 -65.19
CA GLU A 46 -50.35 -9.02 -66.37
C GLU A 46 -48.90 -9.54 -66.24
N THR A 47 -48.75 -10.78 -65.73
CA THR A 47 -48.38 -11.96 -66.57
C THR A 47 -47.99 -13.25 -65.81
N THR A 48 -47.92 -13.29 -64.47
CA THR A 48 -47.71 -14.56 -63.74
C THR A 48 -48.45 -14.65 -62.39
N ALA A 49 -49.38 -15.61 -62.32
CA ALA A 49 -49.94 -16.31 -61.15
C ALA A 49 -50.21 -15.54 -59.82
N ASN A 50 -51.50 -15.39 -59.48
CA ASN A 50 -52.10 -15.53 -58.13
C ASN A 50 -51.56 -14.75 -56.90
N TYR A 51 -50.89 -13.60 -57.05
CA TYR A 51 -50.45 -12.80 -55.90
C TYR A 51 -51.03 -11.37 -55.90
N ASP A 52 -51.68 -10.99 -54.80
CA ASP A 52 -52.02 -9.59 -54.53
C ASP A 52 -50.74 -8.85 -54.11
N ASN A 53 -50.30 -7.93 -54.97
CA ASN A 53 -49.09 -7.15 -54.80
C ASN A 53 -49.44 -5.67 -54.59
N VAL A 54 -48.99 -5.09 -53.48
CA VAL A 54 -49.14 -3.66 -53.17
C VAL A 54 -47.75 -3.04 -53.09
N ALA A 55 -47.38 -2.21 -54.06
CA ALA A 55 -46.10 -1.51 -54.06
C ALA A 55 -46.30 0.00 -53.90
N PHE A 56 -45.56 0.60 -52.97
CA PHE A 56 -45.47 2.03 -52.72
C PHE A 56 -44.28 2.61 -53.49
N TYR A 57 -44.48 3.74 -54.15
CA TYR A 57 -43.45 4.44 -54.91
C TYR A 57 -43.36 5.92 -54.53
N ASP A 58 -42.14 6.46 -54.53
CA ASP A 58 -41.90 7.91 -54.58
C ASP A 58 -41.52 8.31 -56.01
N GLY A 59 -42.50 8.81 -56.76
CA GLY A 59 -42.35 9.17 -58.16
C GLY A 59 -42.04 7.96 -59.06
N SER A 60 -40.75 7.70 -59.30
CA SER A 60 -40.24 6.66 -60.21
C SER A 60 -39.56 5.47 -59.51
N LYS A 61 -39.29 5.56 -58.20
CA LYS A 61 -38.62 4.50 -57.42
C LYS A 61 -39.62 3.75 -56.55
N MET A 62 -39.51 2.43 -56.53
CA MET A 62 -40.24 1.60 -55.56
C MET A 62 -39.63 1.85 -54.18
N LEU A 63 -40.46 2.07 -53.17
CA LEU A 63 -40.05 2.24 -51.78
C LEU A 63 -40.22 0.94 -51.01
N VAL A 64 -41.40 0.33 -51.13
CA VAL A 64 -41.77 -0.90 -50.40
C VAL A 64 -42.77 -1.68 -51.24
N GLN A 65 -42.64 -3.00 -51.31
CA GLN A 65 -43.63 -3.87 -51.93
C GLN A 65 -44.07 -4.96 -50.94
N PHE A 66 -45.38 -5.11 -50.79
CA PHE A 66 -46.01 -6.17 -50.04
C PHE A 66 -46.53 -7.21 -51.02
N VAL A 67 -46.05 -8.45 -50.89
CA VAL A 67 -46.46 -9.59 -51.71
C VAL A 67 -47.22 -10.56 -50.81
N SER A 68 -48.50 -10.76 -51.10
CA SER A 68 -49.29 -11.81 -50.46
C SER A 68 -49.10 -13.13 -51.23
N SER A 69 -48.03 -13.86 -50.94
CA SER A 69 -48.02 -15.30 -51.21
C SER A 69 -48.86 -15.97 -50.14
N GLY A 70 -49.84 -16.79 -50.51
CA GLY A 70 -50.83 -17.42 -49.60
C GLY A 70 -50.31 -18.24 -48.41
N VAL A 71 -49.01 -18.17 -48.10
CA VAL A 71 -48.38 -18.60 -46.85
C VAL A 71 -47.33 -17.55 -46.46
N GLY A 72 -47.70 -16.60 -45.58
CA GLY A 72 -46.80 -15.56 -45.08
C GLY A 72 -46.55 -14.42 -46.07
N GLY A 73 -46.96 -13.20 -45.71
CA GLY A 73 -46.67 -12.01 -46.53
C GLY A 73 -45.17 -11.71 -46.54
N LEU A 74 -44.59 -11.50 -47.71
CA LEU A 74 -43.21 -11.05 -47.89
C LEU A 74 -43.20 -9.52 -48.06
N ILE A 75 -42.34 -8.85 -47.28
CA ILE A 75 -42.03 -7.42 -47.47
C ILE A 75 -40.76 -7.35 -48.31
N TYR A 76 -40.88 -6.83 -49.52
CA TYR A 76 -39.77 -6.62 -50.44
C TYR A 76 -39.34 -5.14 -50.37
N LEU A 77 -38.11 -4.90 -49.91
CA LEU A 77 -37.44 -3.61 -50.00
C LEU A 77 -36.53 -3.65 -51.23
N PRO A 78 -36.67 -2.74 -52.22
CA PRO A 78 -35.82 -2.75 -53.41
C PRO A 78 -34.35 -2.50 -53.06
N PRO A 79 -33.41 -2.94 -53.93
CA PRO A 79 -31.99 -2.65 -53.76
C PRO A 79 -31.76 -1.14 -53.63
N ILE A 80 -31.19 -0.73 -52.50
CA ILE A 80 -30.81 0.65 -52.22
C ILE A 80 -29.53 0.98 -53.01
N ASN A 81 -29.67 1.08 -54.33
CA ASN A 81 -28.61 1.60 -55.18
C ASN A 81 -28.83 3.11 -55.30
N ASN A 82 -28.05 3.88 -54.54
CA ASN A 82 -28.02 5.35 -54.39
C ASN A 82 -28.86 5.92 -53.22
N ILE A 83 -28.34 5.75 -52.00
CA ILE A 83 -28.41 6.83 -51.01
C ILE A 83 -27.16 7.69 -51.20
N SER A 84 -27.35 8.88 -51.76
CA SER A 84 -26.34 9.96 -51.81
C SER A 84 -26.78 11.11 -50.88
N ASP A 85 -27.13 10.80 -49.64
CA ASP A 85 -27.42 11.81 -48.63
C ASP A 85 -26.59 11.65 -47.35
N GLY A 86 -25.39 11.06 -47.44
CA GLY A 86 -24.29 11.32 -46.50
C GLY A 86 -24.50 10.99 -45.02
N TRP A 87 -25.64 10.45 -44.58
CA TRP A 87 -25.96 10.20 -43.16
C TRP A 87 -26.97 9.06 -42.95
N SER A 88 -27.03 8.04 -43.80
CA SER A 88 -27.92 6.89 -43.56
C SER A 88 -27.26 5.83 -42.66
N GLU A 89 -27.76 5.77 -41.43
CA GLU A 89 -27.70 4.62 -40.53
C GLU A 89 -28.45 3.43 -41.17
N SER A 90 -27.73 2.54 -41.85
CA SER A 90 -28.31 1.32 -42.42
C SER A 90 -27.92 0.11 -41.56
N LEU A 91 -28.92 -0.47 -40.89
CA LEU A 91 -28.75 -1.62 -39.99
C LEU A 91 -28.80 -2.98 -40.74
N PHE A 92 -29.36 -3.06 -41.96
CA PHE A 92 -29.49 -4.34 -42.69
C PHE A 92 -29.34 -4.21 -44.22
N ASN A 93 -28.71 -5.19 -44.88
CA ASN A 93 -28.69 -5.38 -46.34
C ASN A 93 -29.79 -6.36 -46.82
N LEU A 94 -30.02 -6.43 -48.13
CA LEU A 94 -30.94 -7.31 -48.87
C LEU A 94 -30.83 -8.81 -48.52
N ASN A 95 -29.70 -9.24 -47.95
CA ASN A 95 -29.47 -10.62 -47.51
C ASN A 95 -29.65 -10.85 -45.99
N GLY A 96 -30.01 -9.81 -45.23
CA GLY A 96 -30.16 -9.87 -43.77
C GLY A 96 -28.87 -9.58 -42.98
N ASP A 97 -27.78 -9.24 -43.65
CA ASP A 97 -26.49 -8.91 -43.02
C ASP A 97 -26.58 -7.63 -42.19
N LEU A 98 -26.03 -7.65 -40.97
CA LEU A 98 -25.94 -6.50 -40.06
C LEU A 98 -24.65 -5.72 -40.32
N TYR A 99 -24.78 -4.43 -40.66
CA TYR A 99 -23.65 -3.52 -40.85
C TYR A 99 -23.61 -2.47 -39.73
N TRP A 100 -22.41 -2.20 -39.24
CA TRP A 100 -22.11 -1.24 -38.17
C TRP A 100 -20.82 -0.50 -38.54
N GLY A 101 -20.90 0.79 -38.88
CA GLY A 101 -19.75 1.63 -39.23
C GLY A 101 -20.12 3.03 -39.73
N PHE A 102 -19.28 4.03 -39.43
CA PHE A 102 -19.51 5.47 -39.71
C PHE A 102 -18.92 5.96 -41.04
N GLU A 103 -18.24 5.11 -41.82
CA GLU A 103 -17.61 5.54 -43.09
C GLU A 103 -17.91 4.59 -44.25
N LYS A 104 -17.97 5.23 -45.44
CA LYS A 104 -18.28 4.67 -46.75
C LYS A 104 -17.59 3.31 -46.98
N LEU A 105 -18.38 2.29 -47.33
CA LEU A 105 -17.96 0.96 -47.77
C LEU A 105 -16.79 1.02 -48.77
N ASN A 106 -15.57 0.83 -48.27
CA ASN A 106 -14.39 0.49 -49.07
C ASN A 106 -14.09 -1.00 -48.87
N THR A 107 -13.46 -1.62 -49.87
CA THR A 107 -13.27 -3.06 -50.10
C THR A 107 -12.51 -3.86 -49.03
N SER A 108 -12.33 -3.30 -47.84
CA SER A 108 -11.67 -3.89 -46.68
C SER A 108 -12.59 -4.06 -45.46
N ASN A 109 -13.86 -3.65 -45.55
CA ASN A 109 -14.86 -3.92 -44.51
C ASN A 109 -15.60 -5.24 -44.82
N THR A 110 -15.29 -6.29 -44.06
CA THR A 110 -16.14 -7.48 -43.96
C THR A 110 -17.31 -7.12 -43.05
N GLY A 111 -18.52 -7.00 -43.60
CA GLY A 111 -19.73 -7.05 -42.77
C GLY A 111 -19.81 -8.42 -42.08
N ILE A 112 -20.70 -8.58 -41.10
CA ILE A 112 -21.14 -9.92 -40.70
C ILE A 112 -22.02 -10.43 -41.86
N ASN A 113 -21.37 -10.98 -42.88
CA ASN A 113 -21.84 -11.55 -44.13
C ASN A 113 -21.79 -13.09 -44.13
N GLY A 114 -22.28 -13.74 -43.08
CA GLY A 114 -22.46 -15.19 -43.08
C GLY A 114 -22.85 -15.78 -41.72
N LEU A 115 -22.83 -17.12 -41.66
CA LEU A 115 -22.81 -17.86 -40.38
C LEU A 115 -21.36 -18.10 -39.89
N SER A 116 -20.36 -17.75 -40.69
CA SER A 116 -18.93 -18.00 -40.41
C SER A 116 -18.24 -16.87 -39.63
N ASP A 117 -18.80 -15.67 -39.67
CA ASP A 117 -18.27 -14.45 -39.06
C ASP A 117 -18.94 -14.08 -37.72
N GLY A 118 -20.00 -14.81 -37.37
CA GLY A 118 -20.76 -14.66 -36.15
C GLY A 118 -21.44 -15.97 -35.78
N VAL A 119 -20.79 -16.82 -34.98
CA VAL A 119 -21.33 -18.11 -34.54
C VAL A 119 -21.88 -17.96 -33.11
N PHE A 120 -23.17 -18.22 -32.93
CA PHE A 120 -23.73 -18.49 -31.61
C PHE A 120 -24.17 -19.95 -31.52
N ASP A 121 -23.46 -20.74 -30.74
CA ASP A 121 -23.83 -22.14 -30.48
C ASP A 121 -24.77 -22.20 -29.26
N ARG A 122 -26.02 -22.60 -29.49
CA ARG A 122 -27.04 -22.71 -28.43
C ARG A 122 -26.81 -23.86 -27.46
N VAL A 123 -26.08 -24.90 -27.87
CA VAL A 123 -25.81 -26.08 -27.03
C VAL A 123 -24.70 -25.75 -26.03
N THR A 124 -23.58 -25.23 -26.55
CA THR A 124 -22.44 -24.84 -25.71
C THR A 124 -22.58 -23.43 -25.13
N GLN A 125 -23.52 -22.61 -25.60
CA GLN A 125 -23.71 -21.20 -25.22
C GLN A 125 -22.51 -20.30 -25.55
N ASN A 126 -21.69 -20.68 -26.53
CA ASN A 126 -20.56 -19.88 -26.98
C ASN A 126 -21.00 -18.80 -27.99
N LEU A 127 -20.43 -17.60 -27.88
CA LEU A 127 -20.59 -16.49 -28.83
C LEU A 127 -19.23 -16.16 -29.46
N PHE A 128 -19.14 -16.28 -30.78
CA PHE A 128 -17.97 -15.92 -31.56
C PHE A 128 -18.27 -14.87 -32.60
N LEU A 129 -17.39 -13.88 -32.74
CA LEU A 129 -17.45 -12.86 -33.79
C LEU A 129 -16.07 -12.71 -34.44
N GLY A 130 -16.02 -12.67 -35.77
CA GLY A 130 -14.77 -12.71 -36.56
C GLY A 130 -14.60 -14.07 -37.25
N ASP A 131 -13.38 -14.47 -37.59
CA ASP A 131 -13.12 -15.68 -38.42
C ASP A 131 -12.53 -16.84 -37.61
N PRO A 132 -13.19 -17.42 -36.59
CA PRO A 132 -12.61 -18.46 -35.77
C PRO A 132 -12.52 -19.80 -36.51
N ASN A 133 -11.36 -20.47 -36.43
CA ASN A 133 -11.23 -21.83 -36.93
C ASN A 133 -11.89 -22.83 -35.95
N GLN A 134 -13.09 -23.31 -36.31
CA GLN A 134 -13.76 -24.53 -35.79
C GLN A 134 -14.38 -24.48 -34.37
N PRO A 135 -15.38 -25.33 -34.08
CA PRO A 135 -16.19 -25.23 -32.87
C PRO A 135 -15.45 -25.81 -31.66
N ILE A 136 -15.24 -24.97 -30.66
CA ILE A 136 -14.77 -25.35 -29.34
C ILE A 136 -15.83 -26.19 -28.60
N SER A 137 -15.39 -27.17 -27.81
CA SER A 137 -16.29 -28.01 -27.00
C SER A 137 -16.53 -27.52 -25.57
N GLY A 138 -15.87 -26.43 -25.16
CA GLY A 138 -16.16 -25.73 -23.89
C GLY A 138 -17.48 -24.96 -23.93
N TYR A 139 -17.98 -24.54 -22.78
CA TYR A 139 -19.28 -23.88 -22.60
C TYR A 139 -19.15 -22.41 -22.20
N SER A 140 -20.12 -21.59 -22.65
CA SER A 140 -20.32 -20.20 -22.22
C SER A 140 -19.14 -19.25 -22.44
N ASN A 141 -18.42 -19.41 -23.55
CA ASN A 141 -17.30 -18.55 -23.93
C ASN A 141 -17.73 -17.40 -24.86
N ILE A 142 -17.05 -16.26 -24.78
CA ILE A 142 -17.17 -15.14 -25.71
C ILE A 142 -15.82 -14.91 -26.39
N GLY A 143 -15.77 -15.02 -27.72
CA GLY A 143 -14.57 -14.80 -28.52
C GLY A 143 -14.77 -13.76 -29.61
N ILE A 144 -13.91 -12.75 -29.67
CA ILE A 144 -13.91 -11.75 -30.74
C ILE A 144 -12.48 -11.61 -31.29
N GLY A 145 -12.23 -12.02 -32.52
CA GLY A 145 -10.88 -12.01 -33.09
C GLY A 145 -10.76 -12.70 -34.45
N ASN A 146 -9.54 -13.11 -34.80
CA ASN A 146 -9.26 -13.83 -36.05
C ASN A 146 -9.16 -15.35 -35.82
N GLU A 147 -8.75 -16.08 -36.87
CA GLU A 147 -8.64 -17.54 -36.91
C GLU A 147 -7.79 -18.21 -35.83
N TYR A 148 -6.93 -17.44 -35.15
CA TYR A 148 -6.11 -17.94 -34.06
C TYR A 148 -6.79 -17.81 -32.68
N THR A 149 -7.83 -17.00 -32.57
CA THR A 149 -8.54 -16.79 -31.31
C THR A 149 -9.29 -18.07 -30.93
N PHE A 150 -9.01 -18.61 -29.74
CA PHE A 150 -9.56 -19.89 -29.26
C PHE A 150 -9.18 -21.15 -30.08
N ASN A 151 -8.13 -21.10 -30.91
CA ASN A 151 -7.81 -22.16 -31.86
C ASN A 151 -7.61 -23.57 -31.26
N ASN A 152 -7.20 -23.69 -29.99
CA ASN A 152 -6.94 -24.99 -29.35
C ASN A 152 -7.90 -25.36 -28.20
N LEU A 153 -8.96 -24.56 -27.95
CA LEU A 153 -9.79 -24.76 -26.76
C LEU A 153 -10.62 -26.05 -26.87
N SER A 154 -10.33 -27.01 -25.99
CA SER A 154 -11.05 -28.29 -25.95
C SER A 154 -12.15 -28.27 -24.90
N THR A 155 -11.88 -27.95 -23.63
CA THR A 155 -12.89 -28.09 -22.55
C THR A 155 -12.93 -26.92 -21.57
N GLY A 156 -12.31 -25.77 -21.87
CA GLY A 156 -12.35 -24.61 -20.99
C GLY A 156 -13.65 -23.83 -21.10
N ASP A 157 -14.24 -23.49 -19.95
CA ASP A 157 -15.54 -22.83 -19.87
C ASP A 157 -15.40 -21.36 -19.39
N TYR A 158 -16.41 -20.54 -19.67
CA TYR A 158 -16.58 -19.19 -19.12
C TYR A 158 -15.44 -18.20 -19.39
N ASN A 159 -14.82 -18.26 -20.56
CA ASN A 159 -13.77 -17.33 -20.97
C ASN A 159 -14.32 -16.16 -21.81
N VAL A 160 -13.82 -14.94 -21.59
CA VAL A 160 -14.14 -13.74 -22.39
C VAL A 160 -12.88 -13.21 -23.04
N ILE A 161 -12.72 -13.42 -24.34
CA ILE A 161 -11.50 -13.13 -25.09
C ILE A 161 -11.81 -12.19 -26.26
N VAL A 162 -11.11 -11.07 -26.32
CA VAL A 162 -11.24 -10.04 -27.36
C VAL A 162 -9.86 -9.61 -27.83
N GLY A 163 -9.49 -9.94 -29.07
CA GLY A 163 -8.23 -9.50 -29.66
C GLY A 163 -7.67 -10.49 -30.67
N MET A 164 -6.77 -10.01 -31.52
CA MET A 164 -6.05 -10.83 -32.50
C MET A 164 -5.13 -11.84 -31.79
N GLU A 165 -5.16 -13.11 -32.21
CA GLU A 165 -4.28 -14.18 -31.68
C GLU A 165 -4.35 -14.36 -30.15
N ALA A 166 -5.42 -13.88 -29.54
CA ALA A 166 -5.64 -13.99 -28.11
C ALA A 166 -6.04 -15.42 -27.75
N PHE A 167 -5.49 -15.95 -26.65
CA PHE A 167 -5.89 -17.26 -26.11
C PHE A 167 -5.70 -18.45 -27.08
N SER A 168 -4.71 -18.35 -27.98
CA SER A 168 -4.53 -19.28 -29.11
C SER A 168 -4.16 -20.71 -28.71
N TYR A 169 -3.48 -20.90 -27.57
CA TYR A 169 -2.98 -22.22 -27.12
C TYR A 169 -3.71 -22.76 -25.88
N ASN A 170 -4.84 -22.16 -25.50
CA ASN A 170 -5.62 -22.71 -24.40
C ASN A 170 -6.26 -24.02 -24.75
N THR A 171 -6.12 -25.01 -23.85
CA THR A 171 -6.71 -26.32 -23.97
C THR A 171 -7.87 -26.49 -23.00
N THR A 172 -7.64 -26.24 -21.70
CA THR A 172 -8.62 -26.56 -20.63
C THR A 172 -8.83 -25.45 -19.61
N GLY A 173 -8.19 -24.28 -19.78
CA GLY A 173 -8.32 -23.18 -18.82
C GLY A 173 -9.70 -22.52 -18.83
N GLU A 174 -10.21 -22.19 -17.65
CA GLU A 174 -11.56 -21.64 -17.47
C GLU A 174 -11.54 -20.29 -16.72
N TRP A 175 -12.63 -19.54 -16.84
CA TRP A 175 -12.84 -18.27 -16.12
C TRP A 175 -11.78 -17.18 -16.41
N ASN A 176 -11.24 -17.15 -17.63
CA ASN A 176 -10.26 -16.13 -18.02
C ASN A 176 -10.93 -14.96 -18.76
N THR A 177 -10.45 -13.75 -18.51
CA THR A 177 -10.80 -12.54 -19.28
C THR A 177 -9.54 -12.00 -19.96
N GLY A 178 -9.54 -11.91 -21.29
CA GLY A 178 -8.42 -11.43 -22.09
C GLY A 178 -8.88 -10.34 -23.06
N ILE A 179 -8.33 -9.14 -22.98
CA ILE A 179 -8.63 -8.04 -23.92
C ILE A 179 -7.33 -7.41 -24.44
N GLY A 180 -7.03 -7.62 -25.72
CA GLY A 180 -5.82 -7.12 -26.37
C GLY A 180 -5.22 -8.13 -27.36
N GLY A 181 -4.32 -7.68 -28.23
CA GLY A 181 -3.60 -8.59 -29.12
C GLY A 181 -2.66 -9.50 -28.34
N ASN A 182 -2.63 -10.79 -28.68
CA ASN A 182 -1.67 -11.75 -28.12
C ASN A 182 -1.75 -11.90 -26.58
N VAL A 183 -2.89 -11.53 -26.00
CA VAL A 183 -3.17 -11.67 -24.57
C VAL A 183 -3.39 -13.16 -24.25
N LEU A 184 -2.81 -13.65 -23.16
CA LEU A 184 -2.92 -15.07 -22.74
C LEU A 184 -2.58 -16.07 -23.87
N TRP A 185 -1.70 -15.70 -24.80
CA TRP A 185 -1.39 -16.47 -26.01
C TRP A 185 -1.11 -17.94 -25.69
N HIS A 186 -0.17 -18.20 -24.78
CA HIS A 186 0.33 -19.54 -24.45
C HIS A 186 -0.42 -20.22 -23.29
N ASN A 187 -1.51 -19.63 -22.78
CA ASN A 187 -2.22 -20.13 -21.60
C ASN A 187 -2.82 -21.48 -21.91
N THR A 188 -2.31 -22.60 -21.39
CA THR A 188 -2.81 -23.96 -21.69
C THR A 188 -3.91 -24.40 -20.72
N GLU A 189 -3.63 -24.35 -19.41
CA GLU A 189 -4.52 -24.86 -18.35
C GLU A 189 -4.85 -23.79 -17.30
N GLY A 190 -4.17 -22.65 -17.32
CA GLY A 190 -4.36 -21.57 -16.35
C GLY A 190 -5.80 -21.02 -16.36
N SER A 191 -6.34 -20.83 -15.17
CA SER A 191 -7.71 -20.43 -14.90
C SER A 191 -7.78 -19.20 -14.00
N PHE A 192 -8.92 -18.48 -14.06
CA PHE A 192 -9.16 -17.28 -13.27
C PHE A 192 -8.18 -16.12 -13.52
N ASN A 193 -7.66 -15.99 -14.75
CA ASN A 193 -6.77 -14.88 -15.10
C ASN A 193 -7.52 -13.69 -15.73
N SER A 194 -7.12 -12.47 -15.39
CA SER A 194 -7.61 -11.23 -16.01
C SER A 194 -6.46 -10.49 -16.67
N ALA A 195 -6.49 -10.40 -18.00
CA ALA A 195 -5.41 -9.85 -18.81
C ALA A 195 -5.96 -8.77 -19.75
N VAL A 196 -5.45 -7.55 -19.64
CA VAL A 196 -5.89 -6.42 -20.48
C VAL A 196 -4.66 -5.65 -20.97
N GLY A 197 -4.51 -5.56 -22.28
CA GLY A 197 -3.37 -4.95 -22.96
C GLY A 197 -2.61 -5.94 -23.83
N THR A 198 -2.00 -5.44 -24.90
CA THR A 198 -1.21 -6.27 -25.83
C THR A 198 -0.10 -7.00 -25.09
N LEU A 199 0.02 -8.31 -25.31
CA LEU A 199 1.00 -9.20 -24.64
C LEU A 199 0.86 -9.30 -23.11
N ALA A 200 -0.26 -8.89 -22.51
CA ALA A 200 -0.48 -9.15 -21.09
C ALA A 200 -0.64 -10.66 -20.85
N LEU A 201 0.11 -11.21 -19.90
CA LEU A 201 0.14 -12.65 -19.57
C LEU A 201 0.38 -13.57 -20.79
N SER A 202 1.12 -13.11 -21.81
CA SER A 202 1.28 -13.83 -23.09
C SER A 202 1.96 -15.21 -22.97
N SER A 203 2.87 -15.38 -22.02
CA SER A 203 3.61 -16.63 -21.81
C SER A 203 3.02 -17.52 -20.70
N ASN A 204 1.87 -17.16 -20.10
CA ASN A 204 1.22 -17.96 -19.05
C ASN A 204 0.92 -19.35 -19.62
N THR A 205 1.16 -20.43 -18.89
CA THR A 205 0.83 -21.80 -19.29
C THR A 205 -0.16 -22.41 -18.30
N THR A 206 0.21 -22.54 -17.04
CA THR A 206 -0.62 -23.16 -15.99
C THR A 206 -0.90 -22.24 -14.79
N GLY A 207 -0.34 -21.02 -14.77
CA GLY A 207 -0.54 -20.05 -13.70
C GLY A 207 -2.01 -19.63 -13.56
N ASN A 208 -2.49 -19.58 -12.31
CA ASN A 208 -3.86 -19.24 -11.97
C ASN A 208 -3.96 -17.92 -11.20
N TYR A 209 -5.13 -17.29 -11.23
CA TYR A 209 -5.46 -16.11 -10.42
C TYR A 209 -4.54 -14.90 -10.67
N ASN A 210 -4.05 -14.71 -11.89
CA ASN A 210 -3.20 -13.57 -12.24
C ASN A 210 -4.01 -12.41 -12.81
N VAL A 211 -3.62 -11.18 -12.47
CA VAL A 211 -4.21 -9.94 -12.99
C VAL A 211 -3.11 -9.14 -13.68
N GLY A 212 -3.11 -9.11 -15.01
CA GLY A 212 -2.18 -8.34 -15.83
C GLY A 212 -2.89 -7.20 -16.56
N LEU A 213 -2.74 -5.96 -16.10
CA LEU A 213 -3.38 -4.78 -16.69
C LEU A 213 -2.32 -3.81 -17.22
N GLY A 214 -2.10 -3.83 -18.53
CA GLY A 214 -1.15 -2.98 -19.24
C GLY A 214 -0.38 -3.76 -20.31
N PRO A 215 0.17 -3.09 -21.33
CA PRO A 215 0.94 -3.76 -22.37
C PRO A 215 2.14 -4.51 -21.79
N GLY A 216 2.24 -5.82 -22.05
CA GLY A 216 3.31 -6.69 -21.55
C GLY A 216 3.31 -6.92 -20.02
N ALA A 217 2.24 -6.56 -19.31
CA ALA A 217 2.12 -6.85 -17.88
C ALA A 217 2.16 -8.38 -17.65
N LEU A 218 3.08 -8.84 -16.78
CA LEU A 218 3.31 -10.27 -16.52
C LEU A 218 3.62 -11.09 -17.79
N GLY A 219 4.26 -10.47 -18.79
CA GLY A 219 4.45 -11.05 -20.13
C GLY A 219 5.11 -12.42 -20.15
N GLU A 220 6.17 -12.63 -19.36
CA GLU A 220 6.90 -13.92 -19.28
C GLU A 220 6.44 -14.86 -18.16
N ASN A 221 5.35 -14.54 -17.44
CA ASN A 221 4.82 -15.43 -16.39
C ASN A 221 4.41 -16.75 -17.03
N SER A 222 4.98 -17.89 -16.60
CA SER A 222 4.67 -19.21 -17.14
C SER A 222 3.75 -19.99 -16.19
N ILE A 223 4.20 -20.26 -14.97
CA ILE A 223 3.46 -21.05 -13.97
C ILE A 223 3.13 -20.27 -12.70
N GLY A 224 3.69 -19.08 -12.54
CA GLY A 224 3.44 -18.21 -11.38
C GLY A 224 1.95 -17.91 -11.21
N SER A 225 1.47 -17.92 -9.97
CA SER A 225 0.05 -17.75 -9.64
C SER A 225 -0.17 -16.61 -8.65
N SER A 226 -1.40 -16.09 -8.61
CA SER A 226 -1.80 -15.02 -7.67
C SER A 226 -0.94 -13.76 -7.77
N ASN A 227 -0.53 -13.38 -8.98
CA ASN A 227 0.22 -12.13 -9.22
C ASN A 227 -0.70 -11.01 -9.72
N ILE A 228 -0.47 -9.79 -9.24
CA ILE A 228 -1.09 -8.57 -9.73
C ILE A 228 0.01 -7.71 -10.37
N GLY A 229 -0.13 -7.43 -11.66
CA GLY A 229 0.73 -6.53 -12.43
C GLY A 229 -0.12 -5.44 -13.10
N ILE A 230 0.04 -4.18 -12.68
CA ILE A 230 -0.71 -3.04 -13.25
C ILE A 230 0.25 -1.98 -13.75
N GLY A 231 0.36 -1.84 -15.07
CA GLY A 231 1.26 -0.92 -15.76
C GLY A 231 1.96 -1.57 -16.96
N ARG A 232 2.59 -0.77 -17.81
CA ARG A 232 3.37 -1.30 -18.93
C ARG A 232 4.54 -2.16 -18.41
N SER A 233 4.64 -3.37 -18.90
CA SER A 233 5.75 -4.31 -18.64
C SER A 233 5.98 -4.64 -17.16
N THR A 234 4.97 -4.49 -16.28
CA THR A 234 5.12 -4.84 -14.86
C THR A 234 5.49 -6.31 -14.69
N ASN A 235 6.51 -6.57 -13.88
CA ASN A 235 6.98 -7.92 -13.55
C ASN A 235 7.25 -8.78 -14.79
N GLY A 236 7.68 -8.14 -15.89
CA GLY A 236 7.68 -8.73 -17.22
C GLY A 236 8.53 -9.98 -17.40
N LEU A 237 9.58 -10.20 -16.58
CA LEU A 237 10.50 -11.35 -16.68
C LEU A 237 10.29 -12.40 -15.57
N ASN A 238 9.22 -12.30 -14.78
CA ASN A 238 8.90 -13.32 -13.77
C ASN A 238 8.34 -14.56 -14.45
N GLN A 239 8.91 -15.75 -14.28
CA GLN A 239 8.38 -16.99 -14.87
C GLN A 239 7.55 -17.82 -13.88
N GLU A 240 8.07 -18.07 -12.69
CA GLU A 240 7.48 -19.01 -11.72
C GLU A 240 7.04 -18.34 -10.42
N GLY A 241 7.49 -17.11 -10.17
CA GLY A 241 7.22 -16.41 -8.92
C GLY A 241 5.74 -16.10 -8.71
N SER A 242 5.27 -16.17 -7.47
CA SER A 242 3.86 -16.08 -7.10
C SER A 242 3.62 -15.03 -6.02
N PHE A 243 2.36 -14.64 -5.82
CA PHE A 243 1.95 -13.72 -4.74
C PHE A 243 2.58 -12.31 -4.79
N ASN A 244 2.89 -11.80 -5.99
CA ASN A 244 3.41 -10.44 -6.15
C ASN A 244 2.30 -9.41 -6.37
N THR A 245 2.41 -8.23 -5.78
CA THR A 245 1.59 -7.05 -6.06
C THR A 245 2.46 -5.93 -6.61
N ILE A 246 2.41 -5.71 -7.92
CA ILE A 246 3.33 -4.83 -8.65
C ILE A 246 2.52 -3.83 -9.47
N ILE A 247 2.66 -2.54 -9.13
CA ILE A 247 1.89 -1.45 -9.72
C ILE A 247 2.85 -0.33 -10.13
N GLY A 248 2.83 0.06 -11.40
CA GLY A 248 3.67 1.12 -11.96
C GLY A 248 4.41 0.66 -13.22
N ALA A 249 4.55 1.53 -14.22
CA ALA A 249 5.23 1.16 -15.45
C ALA A 249 6.67 0.70 -15.16
N GLU A 250 7.05 -0.44 -15.73
CA GLU A 250 8.35 -1.12 -15.54
C GLU A 250 8.69 -1.48 -14.08
N ALA A 251 7.72 -1.50 -13.16
CA ALA A 251 7.96 -1.99 -11.81
C ALA A 251 8.26 -3.50 -11.82
N GLY A 252 9.25 -3.93 -11.05
CA GLY A 252 9.60 -5.33 -10.88
C GLY A 252 10.09 -6.09 -12.12
N VAL A 253 10.41 -5.42 -13.24
CA VAL A 253 10.77 -6.08 -14.52
C VAL A 253 11.91 -7.09 -14.33
N GLY A 254 12.99 -6.71 -13.66
CA GLY A 254 14.23 -7.49 -13.59
C GLY A 254 15.20 -7.16 -14.72
N THR A 255 16.48 -7.51 -14.54
CA THR A 255 17.51 -7.44 -15.61
C THR A 255 17.74 -8.79 -16.30
N ALA A 256 17.11 -9.85 -15.79
CA ALA A 256 17.13 -11.22 -16.29
C ALA A 256 15.85 -11.93 -15.84
N ILE A 257 15.59 -13.13 -16.36
CA ILE A 257 14.51 -14.01 -15.88
C ILE A 257 14.64 -14.22 -14.37
N HIS A 258 13.53 -14.13 -13.65
CA HIS A 258 13.47 -14.35 -12.21
C HIS A 258 12.18 -15.06 -11.79
N ASN A 259 12.16 -15.54 -10.55
CA ASN A 259 11.06 -16.31 -9.96
C ASN A 259 10.68 -15.76 -8.58
N LYS A 260 10.71 -14.43 -8.43
CA LYS A 260 10.54 -13.78 -7.15
C LYS A 260 9.07 -13.79 -6.71
N SER A 261 8.85 -14.00 -5.42
CA SER A 261 7.53 -14.20 -4.83
C SER A 261 7.30 -13.29 -3.62
N GLY A 262 6.04 -12.98 -3.33
CA GLY A 262 5.65 -12.24 -2.14
C GLY A 262 6.07 -10.76 -2.13
N ASN A 263 6.35 -10.17 -3.29
CA ASN A 263 6.85 -8.79 -3.37
C ASN A 263 5.73 -7.77 -3.54
N ILE A 264 5.94 -6.56 -3.00
CA ILE A 264 5.06 -5.41 -3.16
C ILE A 264 5.86 -4.24 -3.74
N PHE A 265 5.67 -3.93 -5.03
CA PHE A 265 6.37 -2.83 -5.70
C PHE A 265 5.38 -1.80 -6.23
N LEU A 266 5.51 -0.55 -5.77
CA LEU A 266 4.57 0.53 -6.06
C LEU A 266 5.30 1.76 -6.61
N GLY A 267 5.03 2.08 -7.88
CA GLY A 267 5.46 3.27 -8.62
C GLY A 267 6.38 2.97 -9.81
N TYR A 268 6.72 4.01 -10.59
CA TYR A 268 7.50 3.87 -11.82
C TYR A 268 8.86 3.23 -11.54
N GLN A 269 9.17 2.10 -12.20
CA GLN A 269 10.41 1.33 -12.02
C GLN A 269 10.71 0.84 -10.59
N ALA A 270 9.73 0.84 -9.68
CA ALA A 270 9.91 0.35 -8.32
C ALA A 270 10.39 -1.12 -8.33
N GLY A 271 11.47 -1.42 -7.60
CA GLY A 271 12.02 -2.76 -7.53
C GLY A 271 12.52 -3.32 -8.87
N TYR A 272 12.88 -2.47 -9.85
CA TYR A 272 13.30 -2.88 -11.19
C TYR A 272 14.41 -3.95 -11.17
N ASN A 273 15.41 -3.79 -10.30
CA ASN A 273 16.54 -4.71 -10.17
C ASN A 273 16.37 -5.77 -9.07
N GLU A 274 15.22 -5.80 -8.38
CA GLU A 274 15.00 -6.71 -7.26
C GLU A 274 14.77 -8.14 -7.75
N MET A 275 15.51 -9.09 -7.17
CA MET A 275 15.50 -10.51 -7.54
C MET A 275 15.09 -11.41 -6.36
N GLY A 276 15.01 -10.86 -5.15
CA GLY A 276 14.63 -11.56 -3.92
C GLY A 276 13.12 -11.62 -3.69
N ASN A 277 12.75 -12.45 -2.71
CA ASN A 277 11.37 -12.61 -2.27
C ASN A 277 11.04 -11.66 -1.12
N ASN A 278 9.75 -11.46 -0.88
CA ASN A 278 9.24 -10.80 0.33
C ASN A 278 9.78 -9.37 0.53
N LYS A 279 9.92 -8.60 -0.55
CA LYS A 279 10.41 -7.22 -0.52
C LYS A 279 9.29 -6.20 -0.74
N LEU A 280 9.45 -5.03 -0.13
CA LEU A 280 8.61 -3.85 -0.35
C LEU A 280 9.45 -2.72 -0.97
N TYR A 281 8.97 -2.18 -2.09
CA TYR A 281 9.51 -0.96 -2.70
C TYR A 281 8.38 0.01 -2.97
N ILE A 282 8.48 1.23 -2.43
CA ILE A 282 7.61 2.35 -2.80
C ILE A 282 8.50 3.50 -3.26
N GLU A 283 8.52 3.74 -4.57
CA GLU A 283 9.35 4.75 -5.22
C GLU A 283 8.85 5.04 -6.65
N ASN A 284 9.35 6.11 -7.27
CA ASN A 284 9.11 6.41 -8.69
C ASN A 284 10.44 6.48 -9.46
N SER A 285 11.32 5.52 -9.21
CA SER A 285 12.65 5.37 -9.82
C SER A 285 13.12 3.91 -9.77
N ASN A 286 14.28 3.61 -10.34
CA ASN A 286 15.00 2.34 -10.17
C ASN A 286 16.18 2.47 -9.16
N SER A 287 16.00 3.30 -8.13
CA SER A 287 17.08 3.67 -7.20
C SER A 287 17.44 2.50 -6.28
N ALA A 288 18.72 2.36 -5.94
CA ALA A 288 19.15 1.45 -4.86
C ALA A 288 18.71 1.93 -3.46
N SER A 289 18.12 3.13 -3.36
CA SER A 289 17.57 3.71 -2.14
C SER A 289 16.15 4.23 -2.42
N PRO A 290 15.14 3.36 -2.45
CA PRO A 290 13.75 3.75 -2.66
C PRO A 290 13.25 4.63 -1.50
N LEU A 291 12.18 5.40 -1.65
CA LEU A 291 11.67 6.23 -0.55
C LEU A 291 11.32 5.36 0.68
N ILE A 292 10.65 4.23 0.43
CA ILE A 292 10.35 3.20 1.42
C ILE A 292 10.84 1.86 0.88
N TYR A 293 11.69 1.20 1.67
CA TYR A 293 12.12 -0.18 1.47
C TYR A 293 11.57 -1.04 2.62
N GLY A 294 11.22 -2.28 2.34
CA GLY A 294 10.94 -3.26 3.37
C GLY A 294 11.47 -4.64 3.00
N ASP A 295 11.82 -5.39 4.03
CA ASP A 295 12.18 -6.78 3.97
C ASP A 295 11.26 -7.53 4.93
N PHE A 296 10.49 -8.49 4.42
CA PHE A 296 9.63 -9.35 5.24
C PHE A 296 10.20 -10.76 5.40
N THR A 297 11.50 -10.94 5.14
CA THR A 297 12.16 -12.23 5.34
C THR A 297 12.34 -12.48 6.83
N ASP A 298 11.85 -13.63 7.30
CA ASP A 298 11.95 -14.06 8.70
C ASP A 298 13.36 -13.89 9.27
N GLY A 299 13.47 -13.19 10.41
CA GLY A 299 14.73 -12.90 11.08
C GLY A 299 15.49 -11.68 10.56
N SER A 300 15.02 -11.04 9.48
CA SER A 300 15.55 -9.78 8.96
C SER A 300 14.45 -8.74 8.69
N GLU A 301 13.28 -8.90 9.30
CA GLU A 301 12.12 -8.07 9.02
C GLU A 301 12.39 -6.61 9.35
N MET A 302 12.23 -5.74 8.37
CA MET A 302 12.49 -4.32 8.53
C MET A 302 11.67 -3.48 7.57
N VAL A 303 11.36 -2.26 7.99
CA VAL A 303 10.92 -1.18 7.12
C VAL A 303 11.91 -0.03 7.26
N LYS A 304 12.46 0.42 6.14
CA LYS A 304 13.41 1.52 6.04
C LYS A 304 12.77 2.68 5.30
N ILE A 305 12.78 3.86 5.92
CA ILE A 305 12.40 5.12 5.29
C ILE A 305 13.70 5.85 4.91
N ASN A 306 14.03 5.91 3.62
CA ASN A 306 15.24 6.61 3.16
C ASN A 306 15.05 8.14 3.08
N GLY A 307 13.83 8.63 3.34
CA GLY A 307 13.49 10.05 3.44
C GLY A 307 13.23 10.54 4.88
N LYS A 308 12.69 11.76 5.03
CA LYS A 308 12.23 12.29 6.32
C LYS A 308 10.89 11.65 6.70
N LEU A 309 10.82 11.00 7.85
CA LEU A 309 9.56 10.53 8.43
C LEU A 309 8.99 11.60 9.37
N ASN A 310 7.85 12.18 9.01
CA ASN A 310 7.09 13.06 9.90
C ASN A 310 5.91 12.28 10.49
N VAL A 311 5.95 11.97 11.78
CA VAL A 311 4.81 11.38 12.50
C VAL A 311 4.02 12.54 13.11
N GLY A 312 2.81 12.77 12.60
CA GLY A 312 2.08 14.04 12.69
C GLY A 312 1.84 14.62 14.10
N THR A 313 1.50 15.92 14.12
CA THR A 313 1.30 16.77 15.30
C THR A 313 -0.18 17.13 15.48
N PHE A 314 -0.87 16.50 16.43
CA PHE A 314 -2.07 17.03 17.09
C PHE A 314 -2.14 16.52 18.54
N GLY A 315 -2.04 17.42 19.52
CA GLY A 315 -2.53 17.25 20.88
C GLY A 315 -1.68 16.42 21.84
N TYR A 316 -1.34 15.17 21.51
CA TYR A 316 -0.55 14.28 22.36
C TYR A 316 0.13 13.21 21.49
N THR A 317 1.39 13.43 21.09
CA THR A 317 2.16 12.46 20.29
C THR A 317 2.89 11.48 21.19
N ASN A 318 2.42 10.23 21.25
CA ASN A 318 3.25 9.14 21.77
C ASN A 318 3.62 8.22 20.60
N VAL A 319 4.83 8.35 20.07
CA VAL A 319 5.49 7.22 19.40
C VAL A 319 5.93 6.29 20.52
N ALA A 320 5.13 5.27 20.80
CA ALA A 320 5.47 4.24 21.78
C ALA A 320 6.35 3.18 21.10
N PHE A 321 7.58 3.01 21.61
CA PHE A 321 8.44 1.88 21.25
C PHE A 321 8.31 0.82 22.36
N SER A 322 7.79 -0.36 22.04
CA SER A 322 7.64 -1.47 23.00
C SER A 322 8.40 -2.70 22.51
N SER A 323 9.22 -3.32 23.38
CA SER A 323 9.84 -4.62 23.14
C SER A 323 9.41 -5.64 24.20
N ASN A 324 8.90 -6.79 23.79
CA ASN A 324 8.37 -7.86 24.68
C ASN A 324 9.31 -9.07 24.81
N SER A 325 10.62 -8.91 24.58
CA SER A 325 11.56 -10.03 24.43
C SER A 325 12.50 -10.21 25.63
N THR A 326 12.73 -11.47 26.02
CA THR A 326 13.48 -11.90 27.22
C THR A 326 15.01 -11.93 27.02
N GLY A 327 15.59 -10.94 26.33
CA GLY A 327 17.04 -10.86 26.03
C GLY A 327 17.58 -9.42 26.03
N THR A 328 18.86 -9.22 25.66
CA THR A 328 19.45 -7.88 25.43
C THR A 328 18.80 -7.21 24.22
N ASN A 329 17.62 -6.64 24.42
CA ASN A 329 16.84 -5.98 23.38
C ASN A 329 16.63 -4.53 23.75
N HIS A 330 16.98 -3.64 22.83
CA HIS A 330 16.67 -2.22 22.95
C HIS A 330 15.31 -1.96 22.33
N ALA A 331 14.40 -1.30 23.06
CA ALA A 331 13.16 -0.79 22.46
C ALA A 331 13.45 0.26 21.37
N SER A 332 14.56 0.99 21.52
CA SER A 332 15.04 2.00 20.56
C SER A 332 16.56 2.13 20.62
N TYR A 333 17.23 2.12 19.47
CA TYR A 333 18.69 2.28 19.36
C TYR A 333 19.00 3.47 18.43
N PHE A 334 19.67 4.50 18.96
CA PHE A 334 19.96 5.74 18.24
C PHE A 334 21.48 5.91 18.07
N THR A 335 21.94 6.13 16.85
CA THR A 335 23.34 6.40 16.55
C THR A 335 23.48 7.68 15.72
N SER A 336 24.56 8.43 15.95
CA SER A 336 24.94 9.57 15.12
C SER A 336 26.45 9.62 15.03
N VAL A 337 26.99 9.68 13.80
CA VAL A 337 28.43 9.75 13.57
C VAL A 337 28.95 11.18 13.80
N ASN A 338 28.19 12.17 13.36
CA ASN A 338 28.57 13.59 13.36
C ASN A 338 27.42 14.48 13.85
N GLY A 339 26.93 14.26 15.07
CA GLY A 339 25.89 15.12 15.63
C GLY A 339 25.17 14.56 16.85
N THR A 340 23.97 15.07 17.09
CA THR A 340 23.10 14.66 18.19
C THR A 340 22.25 13.45 17.77
N ALA A 341 22.41 12.32 18.46
CA ALA A 341 21.58 11.13 18.23
C ALA A 341 20.17 11.26 18.82
N ILE A 342 20.05 11.91 19.99
CA ILE A 342 18.78 12.15 20.68
C ILE A 342 18.77 13.60 21.17
N TRP A 343 17.75 14.36 20.76
CA TRP A 343 17.53 15.74 21.22
C TRP A 343 16.16 15.83 21.90
N GLY A 344 16.16 16.14 23.19
CA GLY A 344 14.95 16.44 23.96
C GLY A 344 14.95 17.89 24.41
N SER A 345 13.82 18.58 24.26
CA SER A 345 13.62 19.94 24.79
C SER A 345 12.19 20.12 25.25
N SER A 346 12.00 20.75 26.40
CA SER A 346 10.68 21.12 26.88
C SER A 346 10.74 22.50 27.52
N GLN A 347 9.79 23.36 27.17
CA GLN A 347 9.70 24.71 27.71
C GLN A 347 9.12 24.72 29.14
N PHE A 348 8.25 23.77 29.44
CA PHE A 348 7.45 23.76 30.68
C PHE A 348 7.54 22.43 31.45
N GLY A 349 8.22 21.41 30.90
CA GLY A 349 8.32 20.09 31.51
C GLY A 349 9.72 19.49 31.35
N TYR A 350 9.80 18.16 31.44
CA TYR A 350 11.06 17.44 31.29
C TYR A 350 11.40 17.24 29.81
N ALA A 351 12.66 17.52 29.45
CA ALA A 351 13.21 17.13 28.15
C ALA A 351 13.34 15.60 28.00
N GLY A 352 13.43 14.90 29.14
CA GLY A 352 13.37 13.45 29.25
C GLY A 352 13.06 13.06 30.70
N TYR A 353 12.26 12.01 30.90
CA TYR A 353 11.93 11.45 32.21
C TYR A 353 12.31 9.97 32.19
N PHE A 354 13.20 9.57 33.09
CA PHE A 354 13.68 8.20 33.21
C PHE A 354 13.39 7.71 34.63
N GLU A 355 12.62 6.64 34.74
CA GLU A 355 12.34 5.98 36.00
C GLU A 355 13.14 4.68 36.08
N GLY A 356 14.06 4.61 37.03
CA GLY A 356 15.00 3.50 37.19
C GLY A 356 16.46 3.87 36.87
N PRO A 357 17.39 2.89 36.97
CA PRO A 357 18.81 3.14 36.76
C PRO A 357 19.12 3.56 35.32
N VAL A 358 19.82 4.69 35.17
CA VAL A 358 20.39 5.12 33.88
C VAL A 358 21.87 4.77 33.85
N TYR A 359 22.26 3.92 32.92
CA TYR A 359 23.66 3.56 32.70
C TYR A 359 24.28 4.47 31.64
N SER A 360 25.41 5.10 31.96
CA SER A 360 26.18 5.90 31.00
C SER A 360 27.67 5.62 31.12
N THR A 361 28.33 5.40 29.99
CA THR A 361 29.79 5.23 29.90
C THR A 361 30.52 6.57 29.86
N ILE A 362 29.80 7.66 29.63
CA ILE A 362 30.27 9.04 29.62
C ILE A 362 29.41 9.88 30.57
N GLY A 363 30.01 10.80 31.32
CA GLY A 363 29.28 11.54 32.36
C GLY A 363 28.14 12.43 31.83
N PHE A 364 27.20 12.77 32.69
CA PHE A 364 26.25 13.85 32.44
C PHE A 364 26.95 15.20 32.59
N THR A 365 26.76 16.12 31.65
CA THR A 365 27.25 17.49 31.75
C THR A 365 26.07 18.43 32.00
N GLY A 366 26.20 19.30 33.00
CA GLY A 366 25.16 20.26 33.34
C GLY A 366 25.64 21.23 34.43
N PRO A 367 25.15 22.48 34.44
CA PRO A 367 25.63 23.51 35.37
C PRO A 367 25.24 23.27 36.83
N ALA A 368 24.27 22.40 37.10
CA ALA A 368 23.77 22.11 38.45
C ALA A 368 23.19 20.69 38.54
N ALA A 369 24.07 19.68 38.60
CA ALA A 369 23.62 18.32 38.83
C ALA A 369 23.22 18.18 40.33
N SER A 370 21.97 17.79 40.58
CA SER A 370 21.45 17.57 41.93
C SER A 370 20.60 16.31 42.03
N SER A 371 20.58 15.71 43.22
CA SER A 371 19.67 14.64 43.61
C SER A 371 18.51 15.23 44.41
N LYS A 372 17.29 14.83 44.08
CA LYS A 372 16.10 15.13 44.88
C LYS A 372 15.75 13.89 45.68
N ILE A 373 15.56 14.05 47.00
CA ILE A 373 15.23 12.97 47.92
C ILE A 373 14.04 13.36 48.80
N ASP A 374 13.36 12.37 49.35
CA ASP A 374 12.32 12.60 50.35
C ASP A 374 12.89 13.22 51.62
N HIS A 375 12.14 14.12 52.26
CA HIS A 375 12.55 14.72 53.51
C HIS A 375 12.52 13.68 54.65
N PRO A 376 13.60 13.52 55.43
CA PRO A 376 13.71 12.41 56.39
C PRO A 376 12.72 12.51 57.57
N LEU A 377 12.23 13.72 57.88
CA LEU A 377 11.23 13.94 58.92
C LEU A 377 9.80 14.11 58.38
N ASP A 378 9.62 14.28 57.06
CA ASP A 378 8.32 14.62 56.45
C ASP A 378 8.26 14.16 54.96
N PRO A 379 8.41 12.85 54.71
CA PRO A 379 8.63 12.33 53.36
C PRO A 379 7.40 12.46 52.45
N THR A 380 6.19 12.58 53.01
CA THR A 380 4.96 12.70 52.23
C THR A 380 4.72 14.10 51.67
N ASN A 381 5.32 15.14 52.29
CA ASN A 381 5.03 16.54 51.93
C ASN A 381 6.26 17.33 51.47
N LYS A 382 7.49 16.87 51.77
CA LYS A 382 8.71 17.63 51.52
C LYS A 382 9.78 16.81 50.81
N ASN A 383 10.61 17.53 50.05
CA ASN A 383 11.80 17.00 49.39
C ASN A 383 13.01 17.86 49.75
N ILE A 384 14.20 17.26 49.67
CA ILE A 384 15.49 17.96 49.78
C ILE A 384 16.20 17.83 48.43
N ASN A 385 16.76 18.94 47.92
CA ASN A 385 17.65 18.95 46.77
C ASN A 385 19.10 19.04 47.27
N LEU A 386 19.94 18.09 46.85
CA LEU A 386 21.35 18.00 47.23
C LEU A 386 22.21 18.01 45.97
N ALA A 387 23.34 18.70 45.98
CA ALA A 387 24.31 18.58 44.89
C ALA A 387 24.92 17.17 44.85
N TYR A 388 25.29 16.67 43.67
CA TYR A 388 26.00 15.40 43.58
C TYR A 388 27.41 15.51 44.19
N LEU A 389 27.74 14.55 45.04
CA LEU A 389 29.10 14.27 45.47
C LEU A 389 29.48 12.88 44.93
N GLN A 390 30.60 12.78 44.22
CA GLN A 390 31.13 11.49 43.79
C GLN A 390 31.96 10.89 44.93
N SER A 391 31.44 9.86 45.58
CA SER A 391 32.10 9.14 46.66
C SER A 391 31.65 7.68 46.70
N PRO A 392 32.51 6.74 47.15
CA PRO A 392 32.10 5.37 47.46
C PRO A 392 31.03 5.29 48.55
N GLU A 393 30.91 6.32 49.40
CA GLU A 393 29.87 6.44 50.41
C GLU A 393 28.87 7.53 50.00
N MET A 394 27.59 7.35 50.33
CA MET A 394 26.59 8.41 50.14
C MET A 394 26.80 9.49 51.21
N MET A 395 27.66 10.47 50.94
CA MET A 395 28.01 11.51 51.91
C MET A 395 27.41 12.87 51.57
N ASN A 396 27.18 13.66 52.61
CA ASN A 396 26.87 15.08 52.52
C ASN A 396 28.02 15.89 53.12
N VAL A 397 28.32 17.03 52.51
CA VAL A 397 29.34 17.98 53.00
C VAL A 397 28.66 19.29 53.35
N TYR A 398 28.92 19.77 54.55
CA TYR A 398 28.42 21.03 55.09
C TYR A 398 29.61 21.88 55.50
N ASN A 399 29.57 23.17 55.23
CA ASN A 399 30.66 24.07 55.58
C ASN A 399 30.15 25.48 55.87
N GLY A 400 30.99 26.25 56.53
CA GLY A 400 30.75 27.65 56.82
C GLY A 400 31.90 28.26 57.61
N ASN A 401 31.73 29.50 58.04
CA ASN A 401 32.65 30.18 58.94
C ASN A 401 31.91 30.55 60.23
N VAL A 402 32.64 30.64 61.33
CA VAL A 402 32.12 31.12 62.61
C VAL A 402 33.18 31.93 63.34
N THR A 403 32.76 32.96 64.09
CA THR A 403 33.65 33.77 64.92
C THR A 403 33.56 33.31 66.37
N LEU A 404 34.70 33.13 67.00
CA LEU A 404 34.79 32.75 68.41
C LEU A 404 34.39 33.92 69.32
N ASP A 405 33.64 33.61 70.36
CA ASP A 405 33.11 34.55 71.35
C ASP A 405 34.16 35.03 72.36
N GLY A 406 33.73 35.73 73.42
CA GLY A 406 34.60 36.24 74.48
C GLY A 406 35.38 35.18 75.26
N SER A 407 34.96 33.91 75.18
CA SER A 407 35.67 32.75 75.74
C SER A 407 36.58 32.04 74.75
N GLY A 408 36.62 32.47 73.48
CA GLY A 408 37.34 31.74 72.44
C GLY A 408 36.63 30.46 71.98
N GLU A 409 35.30 30.44 72.09
CA GLU A 409 34.45 29.32 71.68
C GLU A 409 33.38 29.73 70.67
N ALA A 410 32.83 28.79 69.91
CA ALA A 410 31.65 29.03 69.08
C ALA A 410 30.81 27.77 68.91
N THR A 411 29.49 27.93 68.95
CA THR A 411 28.53 26.86 68.65
C THR A 411 27.99 27.02 67.23
N VAL A 412 28.14 25.99 66.41
CA VAL A 412 27.57 25.94 65.06
C VAL A 412 26.27 25.15 65.12
N THR A 413 25.19 25.73 64.60
CA THR A 413 23.86 25.09 64.51
C THR A 413 23.55 24.67 63.08
N MET A 414 23.19 23.40 62.91
CA MET A 414 22.77 22.80 61.65
C MET A 414 21.24 22.85 61.51
N ALA A 415 20.75 22.48 60.32
CA ALA A 415 19.32 22.30 60.10
C ALA A 415 18.74 21.22 61.04
N ASP A 416 17.46 21.34 61.38
CA ASP A 416 16.73 20.44 62.28
C ASP A 416 16.70 18.98 61.81
N TRP A 417 16.76 18.75 60.50
CA TRP A 417 16.84 17.43 59.87
C TRP A 417 18.25 16.86 59.74
N PHE A 418 19.30 17.59 60.14
CA PHE A 418 20.69 17.23 59.85
C PHE A 418 21.09 15.86 60.41
N GLU A 419 20.87 15.62 61.71
CA GLU A 419 21.20 14.34 62.35
C GLU A 419 20.25 13.22 61.92
N ALA A 420 19.02 13.54 61.53
CA ALA A 420 18.10 12.55 60.97
C ALA A 420 18.60 12.02 59.62
N LEU A 421 19.26 12.87 58.83
CA LEU A 421 19.81 12.49 57.53
C LEU A 421 21.20 11.86 57.63
N ASN A 422 22.03 12.24 58.61
CA ASN A 422 23.46 11.96 58.60
C ASN A 422 23.95 11.28 59.89
N LYS A 423 24.97 10.43 59.76
CA LYS A 423 25.75 9.83 60.85
C LYS A 423 27.25 9.82 60.53
N ASP A 424 28.07 9.26 61.44
CA ASP A 424 29.50 9.03 61.24
C ASP A 424 30.29 10.30 60.85
N PHE A 425 30.13 11.35 61.65
CA PHE A 425 30.62 12.69 61.37
C PHE A 425 32.14 12.82 61.36
N ARG A 426 32.65 13.61 60.41
CA ARG A 426 34.05 14.04 60.31
C ARG A 426 34.12 15.56 60.34
N TYR A 427 35.14 16.13 60.99
CA TYR A 427 35.29 17.57 61.20
C TYR A 427 36.64 18.05 60.66
N GLN A 428 36.64 19.22 60.03
CA GLN A 428 37.85 19.96 59.67
C GLN A 428 37.69 21.41 60.12
N LEU A 429 38.69 21.93 60.83
CA LEU A 429 38.70 23.30 61.33
C LEU A 429 39.96 24.01 60.82
N THR A 430 39.80 25.22 60.32
CA THR A 430 40.89 26.06 59.82
C THR A 430 40.79 27.44 60.46
N ALA A 431 41.81 27.84 61.23
CA ALA A 431 41.92 29.21 61.74
C ALA A 431 42.11 30.18 60.57
N ILE A 432 41.37 31.30 60.57
CA ILE A 432 41.49 32.35 59.56
C ILE A 432 42.17 33.57 60.19
N GLY A 433 43.12 34.17 59.46
CA GLY A 433 43.81 35.41 59.84
C GLY A 433 44.99 35.24 60.80
N THR A 434 44.90 34.38 61.81
CA THR A 434 46.00 34.11 62.77
C THR A 434 46.10 32.62 63.10
N PRO A 435 47.30 32.08 63.41
CA PRO A 435 47.44 30.68 63.83
C PRO A 435 46.57 30.37 65.05
N GLY A 436 45.76 29.32 64.95
CA GLY A 436 45.01 28.72 66.06
C GLY A 436 45.55 27.35 66.42
N PRO A 437 46.75 27.23 67.01
CA PRO A 437 47.43 25.95 67.26
C PRO A 437 46.66 25.04 68.22
N ASN A 438 45.74 25.61 69.00
CA ASN A 438 44.93 24.91 69.97
C ASN A 438 43.46 24.78 69.53
N LEU A 439 43.10 25.00 68.25
CA LEU A 439 41.71 24.80 67.81
C LEU A 439 41.32 23.32 67.88
N TYR A 440 40.15 23.04 68.47
CA TYR A 440 39.57 21.70 68.50
C TYR A 440 38.04 21.75 68.50
N VAL A 441 37.43 20.61 68.16
CA VAL A 441 35.99 20.37 68.34
C VAL A 441 35.76 20.04 69.82
N ALA A 442 35.19 20.99 70.56
CA ALA A 442 34.93 20.88 71.99
C ALA A 442 33.74 19.96 72.30
N GLU A 443 32.71 19.99 71.45
CA GLU A 443 31.57 19.09 71.52
C GLU A 443 31.27 18.55 70.13
N LYS A 444 31.14 17.23 70.02
CA LYS A 444 30.66 16.58 68.80
C LYS A 444 29.19 16.92 68.56
N ILE A 445 28.74 16.76 67.32
CA ILE A 445 27.35 16.98 66.94
C ILE A 445 26.40 16.19 67.86
N ASN A 446 25.49 16.92 68.48
CA ASN A 446 24.37 16.43 69.26
C ASN A 446 23.28 17.51 69.30
N GLY A 447 22.03 17.16 69.02
CA GLY A 447 20.94 18.14 68.92
C GLY A 447 21.11 19.13 67.75
N ASN A 448 21.66 18.65 66.64
CA ASN A 448 22.02 19.42 65.44
C ASN A 448 23.02 20.56 65.70
N GLN A 449 23.86 20.47 66.74
CA GLN A 449 24.86 21.49 67.07
C GLN A 449 26.21 20.89 67.43
N PHE A 450 27.31 21.58 67.13
CA PHE A 450 28.65 21.23 67.61
C PHE A 450 29.41 22.47 68.09
N ARG A 451 30.35 22.29 69.01
CA ARG A 451 31.13 23.41 69.59
C ARG A 451 32.60 23.35 69.18
N ILE A 452 33.15 24.51 68.84
CA ILE A 452 34.56 24.75 68.54
C ILE A 452 35.15 25.55 69.69
N ALA A 453 36.37 25.22 70.13
CA ALA A 453 37.07 25.96 71.18
C ALA A 453 38.59 26.00 70.95
N GLY A 454 39.29 26.67 71.86
CA GLY A 454 40.75 26.73 71.90
C GLY A 454 41.39 27.80 71.01
N GLY A 455 40.58 28.71 70.45
CA GLY A 455 41.08 29.92 69.80
C GLY A 455 41.09 31.12 70.73
N VAL A 456 41.39 32.29 70.18
CA VAL A 456 41.30 33.57 70.90
C VAL A 456 39.98 34.28 70.58
N PRO A 457 39.46 35.13 71.47
CA PRO A 457 38.24 35.89 71.20
C PRO A 457 38.31 36.67 69.89
N GLY A 458 37.24 36.57 69.08
CA GLY A 458 37.15 37.22 67.77
C GLY A 458 37.88 36.50 66.63
N MET A 459 38.55 35.36 66.88
CA MET A 459 39.14 34.54 65.82
C MET A 459 38.03 33.98 64.92
N GLU A 460 38.22 34.06 63.60
CA GLU A 460 37.33 33.41 62.63
C GLU A 460 37.85 31.99 62.33
N VAL A 461 36.93 31.03 62.28
CA VAL A 461 37.22 29.62 62.00
C VAL A 461 36.37 29.16 60.84
N SER A 462 37.00 28.67 59.78
CA SER A 462 36.32 27.92 58.73
C SER A 462 36.12 26.49 59.21
N TRP A 463 34.91 25.97 59.06
CA TRP A 463 34.55 24.61 59.45
C TRP A 463 33.98 23.84 58.26
N GLN A 464 34.29 22.55 58.22
CA GLN A 464 33.64 21.57 57.35
C GLN A 464 33.23 20.36 58.17
N VAL A 465 32.00 19.91 57.95
CA VAL A 465 31.44 18.66 58.49
C VAL A 465 31.02 17.77 57.34
N THR A 466 31.50 16.53 57.36
CA THR A 466 31.05 15.48 56.44
C THR A 466 30.26 14.44 57.23
N GLY A 467 29.10 14.04 56.72
CA GLY A 467 28.27 12.98 57.30
C GLY A 467 27.88 11.93 56.26
N VAL A 468 27.83 10.67 56.67
CA VAL A 468 27.32 9.55 55.85
C VAL A 468 25.80 9.51 55.98
N ARG A 469 25.09 9.48 54.86
CA ARG A 469 23.63 9.45 54.82
C ARG A 469 23.07 8.20 55.49
N GLN A 470 22.01 8.34 56.28
CA GLN A 470 21.35 7.24 57.00
C GLN A 470 19.82 7.18 56.82
N ASP A 471 19.26 7.91 55.86
CA ASP A 471 17.85 7.77 55.51
C ASP A 471 17.52 6.35 55.01
N ALA A 472 16.23 6.00 55.05
CA ALA A 472 15.75 4.66 54.73
C ALA A 472 16.19 4.18 53.33
N TYR A 473 16.03 5.05 52.32
CA TYR A 473 16.43 4.74 50.95
C TYR A 473 17.94 4.52 50.83
N ALA A 474 18.75 5.39 51.44
CA ALA A 474 20.21 5.27 51.41
C ALA A 474 20.72 4.01 52.11
N ASN A 475 20.04 3.53 53.16
CA ASN A 475 20.38 2.28 53.85
C ASN A 475 20.04 1.04 53.01
N GLU A 476 18.89 1.03 52.34
CA GLU A 476 18.47 -0.08 51.48
C GLU A 476 19.27 -0.15 50.17
N ASN A 477 19.67 1.00 49.63
CA ASN A 477 20.28 1.13 48.31
C ASN A 477 21.75 1.59 48.36
N ARG A 478 22.53 1.11 49.34
CA ARG A 478 23.96 1.45 49.46
C ARG A 478 24.70 1.17 48.14
N ILE A 479 25.58 2.08 47.76
CA ILE A 479 26.44 1.91 46.57
C ILE A 479 27.36 0.72 46.83
N LYS A 480 27.27 -0.28 45.95
CA LYS A 480 28.25 -1.36 45.90
C LYS A 480 29.45 -0.86 45.12
N VAL A 481 30.53 -0.57 45.85
CA VAL A 481 31.75 0.05 45.30
C VAL A 481 32.47 -0.90 44.34
N GLU A 482 32.37 -2.20 44.59
CA GLU A 482 32.98 -3.23 43.79
C GLU A 482 31.95 -4.33 43.48
N GLU A 483 31.81 -4.65 42.20
CA GLU A 483 30.97 -5.74 41.71
C GLU A 483 31.72 -6.52 40.64
N LEU A 484 31.48 -7.83 40.58
CA LEU A 484 31.94 -8.62 39.45
C LEU A 484 31.16 -8.22 38.20
N LYS A 485 31.86 -8.04 37.08
CA LYS A 485 31.23 -7.94 35.77
C LYS A 485 30.28 -9.11 35.53
N LYS A 486 29.17 -8.82 34.83
CA LYS A 486 28.26 -9.86 34.36
C LYS A 486 29.03 -10.90 33.54
N PRO A 487 28.66 -12.19 33.57
CA PRO A 487 29.38 -13.25 32.86
C PRO A 487 29.76 -12.89 31.42
N GLU A 488 28.84 -12.27 30.68
CA GLU A 488 28.98 -11.83 29.29
C GLU A 488 29.91 -10.64 29.05
N GLU A 489 30.22 -9.87 30.09
CA GLU A 489 31.11 -8.68 30.04
C GLU A 489 32.53 -8.99 30.53
N ARG A 490 32.75 -10.16 31.13
CA ARG A 490 34.07 -10.56 31.64
C ARG A 490 35.07 -10.68 30.49
N GLY A 491 36.25 -10.09 30.66
CA GLY A 491 37.28 -10.00 29.62
C GLY A 491 37.12 -8.80 28.67
N LYS A 492 36.00 -8.07 28.70
CA LYS A 492 35.78 -6.85 27.91
C LYS A 492 36.04 -5.57 28.71
N TYR A 493 36.25 -4.45 28.01
CA TYR A 493 36.60 -3.14 28.56
C TYR A 493 35.52 -2.11 28.26
N LEU A 494 35.36 -1.11 29.12
CA LEU A 494 34.51 0.05 28.82
C LEU A 494 35.18 0.98 27.80
N HIS A 495 36.50 1.16 27.94
CA HIS A 495 37.32 2.01 27.07
C HIS A 495 38.59 1.27 26.66
N PRO A 496 38.51 0.25 25.80
CA PRO A 496 39.64 -0.64 25.49
C PRO A 496 40.91 0.11 25.05
N THR A 497 40.77 1.13 24.21
CA THR A 497 41.90 1.91 23.68
C THR A 497 42.68 2.64 24.78
N ALA A 498 42.00 3.10 25.84
CA ALA A 498 42.65 3.73 26.99
C ALA A 498 43.52 2.73 27.78
N PHE A 499 43.27 1.43 27.64
CA PHE A 499 44.03 0.34 28.25
C PHE A 499 44.95 -0.37 27.23
N GLY A 500 45.20 0.24 26.06
CA GLY A 500 46.05 -0.34 25.00
C GLY A 500 45.46 -1.58 24.33
N GLN A 501 44.16 -1.82 24.47
CA GLN A 501 43.45 -2.93 23.86
C GLN A 501 42.74 -2.51 22.58
N SER A 502 42.45 -3.49 21.73
CA SER A 502 41.73 -3.26 20.47
C SER A 502 40.26 -2.90 20.71
N LYS A 503 39.64 -2.15 19.79
CA LYS A 503 38.26 -1.66 19.96
C LYS A 503 37.23 -2.78 20.13
N GLU A 504 37.49 -3.94 19.55
CA GLU A 504 36.64 -5.13 19.60
C GLU A 504 36.51 -5.71 21.00
N MET A 505 37.47 -5.41 21.88
CA MET A 505 37.42 -5.78 23.29
C MET A 505 36.46 -4.86 24.09
N GLY A 506 35.79 -3.91 23.45
CA GLY A 506 34.81 -3.02 24.05
C GLY A 506 33.50 -3.73 24.41
N ILE A 507 32.94 -3.42 25.59
CA ILE A 507 31.62 -3.93 26.02
C ILE A 507 30.51 -3.51 25.05
N SER A 508 30.64 -2.32 24.45
CA SER A 508 29.65 -1.76 23.51
C SER A 508 29.92 -2.09 22.03
N TYR A 509 30.91 -2.94 21.72
CA TYR A 509 31.24 -3.28 20.33
C TYR A 509 30.18 -4.25 19.74
N SER A 510 29.31 -3.75 18.86
CA SER A 510 28.22 -4.49 18.22
C SER A 510 28.60 -5.02 16.83
N GLU A 511 27.86 -6.01 16.32
CA GLU A 511 28.04 -6.53 14.95
C GLU A 511 27.75 -5.49 13.85
N SER A 512 26.89 -4.51 14.12
CA SER A 512 26.66 -3.39 13.20
C SER A 512 27.88 -2.47 13.05
N MET A 513 28.73 -2.35 14.08
CA MET A 513 29.99 -1.60 13.98
C MET A 513 31.06 -2.35 13.19
N LYS A 514 31.04 -3.70 13.21
CA LYS A 514 31.90 -4.52 12.34
C LYS A 514 31.63 -4.28 10.85
N GLN A 515 30.38 -3.99 10.48
CA GLN A 515 29.96 -3.77 9.08
C GLN A 515 30.27 -2.36 8.55
N GLN A 516 30.56 -1.39 9.42
CA GLN A 516 30.93 -0.02 9.02
C GLN A 516 32.45 0.18 8.89
N GLU A 517 33.26 -0.70 9.49
CA GLU A 517 34.73 -0.70 9.37
C GLU A 517 35.25 -1.64 8.25
N GLN A 518 34.35 -2.31 7.52
CA GLN A 518 34.60 -3.03 6.25
C GLN A 518 34.07 -2.20 5.08
#